data_AF-A0A9P5EHS4-F1
#
_entry.id   AF-A0A9P5EHS4-F1
#
_cell.length_a   1.000
_cell.length_b   1.000
_cell.length_c   1.000
_cell.angle_alpha   90.00
_cell.angle_beta   90.00
_cell.angle_gamma   90.00
#
_symmetry.space_group_name_H-M   'P 1'
#
loop_
_entity.id
_entity.type
_entity.pdbx_description
1 polymer ?
#
loop_
_entity_poly.entity_id
_entity_poly.type
_entity_poly.pdbx_seq_one_letter_code
_entity_poly.pdbx_strand_id
1 'polypeptide(L)'
;MNDFHPEWIWGDDAETTVFAQGYGNDRTIIFSFSLDASKPSTSLANRICACMHGIEVDDDSKSFKDSAAMREALWNAVRDVWSACSTDKRASQPDVVFAVDHHDDASSSSDVHWNAYSHPLFQRYIKYLRDNESMYFQSFSLFPFSSLSHPSLSSISSTVAYTVKVGKTPLLPNDEQVEFASIVRYDQLGGRGCATRIRRMDKSSENFMVFKGIDFRTFLTYTDDEDGKTIRHMIHGWHRSNNLLRNMPKHPNVLPAPSKLVTYGNQDGVVCGTLQPFYEGGDVGSRIEKSNILRARIPLTTKVRWCTDMAAAVAHTHRQAKTYHMDIKPGNFLIDQDGNLVLGDWEQTDAPTTTIAPEADGTWDVEMEEEGGSLAGNGWNRPRLQYTKYEGPPRRNTEEDVLGDYPWNTWNVFPGWSAEHPLALELAEVFSLGRAMWMLLRQPDMDFDEIEHPSQLKTSWEGAEDIPTAWVGMTDRCMAEDPNERPDVMEVLGFWQAERANF
;
A
#
# COMPACT_ATOMS: atom_id res chain seq x y z
N MET A 1 7.20 10.74 34.54
CA MET A 1 7.96 10.02 33.48
C MET A 1 7.60 10.69 32.18
N ASN A 2 8.59 11.10 31.38
CA ASN A 2 8.31 11.68 30.06
C ASN A 2 7.70 10.59 29.18
N ASP A 3 6.40 10.69 28.91
CA ASP A 3 5.69 9.87 27.94
C ASP A 3 6.15 10.28 26.54
N PHE A 4 7.25 9.68 26.08
CA PHE A 4 7.86 9.92 24.77
C PHE A 4 8.28 8.59 24.15
N HIS A 5 7.86 8.39 22.91
CA HIS A 5 8.18 7.24 22.10
C HIS A 5 8.76 7.69 20.75
N PRO A 6 10.00 7.27 20.41
CA PRO A 6 10.55 7.48 19.07
C PRO A 6 9.82 6.60 18.05
N GLU A 7 9.60 7.12 16.84
CA GLU A 7 8.94 6.37 15.78
C GLU A 7 9.79 6.31 14.50
N TRP A 8 10.00 7.46 13.83
CA TRP A 8 10.52 7.47 12.46
C TRP A 8 11.55 8.57 12.23
N ILE A 9 12.55 8.31 11.38
CA ILE A 9 13.58 9.26 10.94
C ILE A 9 13.70 9.16 9.41
N TRP A 10 13.76 10.29 8.73
CA TRP A 10 13.93 10.37 7.28
C TRP A 10 14.70 11.64 6.87
N GLY A 11 15.32 11.61 5.70
CA GLY A 11 15.97 12.77 5.07
C GLY A 11 15.07 13.44 4.04
N ASP A 12 15.39 14.68 3.67
CA ASP A 12 14.88 15.32 2.46
C ASP A 12 15.73 14.95 1.21
N ASP A 13 15.14 15.13 0.03
CA ASP A 13 15.81 14.85 -1.25
C ASP A 13 16.99 15.81 -1.53
N ALA A 14 16.96 17.02 -0.96
CA ALA A 14 18.04 17.99 -1.09
C ALA A 14 19.27 17.63 -0.23
N GLU A 15 19.19 16.58 0.59
CA GLU A 15 20.24 16.16 1.53
C GLU A 15 20.64 17.25 2.54
N THR A 16 19.70 18.14 2.89
CA THR A 16 19.96 19.28 3.79
C THR A 16 19.34 19.12 5.17
N THR A 17 18.27 18.36 5.28
CA THR A 17 17.46 18.27 6.49
C THR A 17 17.13 16.82 6.81
N VAL A 18 17.30 16.47 8.07
CA VAL A 18 16.82 15.21 8.65
C VAL A 18 15.61 15.52 9.53
N PHE A 19 14.53 14.82 9.29
CA PHE A 19 13.33 14.91 10.08
C PHE A 19 13.18 13.69 10.99
N ALA A 20 12.49 13.88 12.10
CA ALA A 20 12.13 12.81 13.01
C ALA A 20 10.69 12.99 13.53
N GLN A 21 9.96 11.90 13.70
CA GLN A 21 8.63 11.90 14.28
C GLN A 21 8.62 11.07 15.56
N GLY A 22 7.95 11.59 16.58
CA GLY A 22 7.71 10.87 17.83
C GLY A 22 6.37 11.23 18.45
N TYR A 23 5.93 10.43 19.41
CA TYR A 23 4.61 10.57 20.02
C TYR A 23 4.63 10.38 21.54
N GLY A 24 3.56 10.85 22.18
CA GLY A 24 3.33 10.78 23.62
C GLY A 24 2.55 12.00 24.12
N ASN A 25 2.06 12.00 25.36
CA ASN A 25 1.18 13.04 25.90
C ASN A 25 -0.01 13.36 24.96
N ASP A 26 -0.56 12.34 24.29
CA ASP A 26 -1.58 12.46 23.25
C ASP A 26 -1.19 13.40 22.08
N ARG A 27 0.10 13.44 21.72
CA ARG A 27 0.63 14.24 20.60
C ARG A 27 1.47 13.38 19.68
N THR A 28 1.53 13.80 18.42
CA THR A 28 2.57 13.40 17.47
C THR A 28 3.24 14.66 16.96
N ILE A 29 4.57 14.73 17.04
CA ILE A 29 5.36 15.91 16.69
C ILE A 29 6.43 15.55 15.69
N ILE A 30 6.65 16.44 14.71
CA ILE A 30 7.76 16.38 13.77
C ILE A 30 8.87 17.33 14.26
N PHE A 31 10.09 16.81 14.31
CA PHE A 31 11.33 17.52 14.60
C PHE A 31 12.18 17.61 13.34
N SER A 32 12.99 18.66 13.23
CA SER A 32 13.95 18.82 12.14
C SER A 32 15.35 19.16 12.63
N PHE A 33 16.34 18.68 11.89
CA PHE A 33 17.77 18.92 12.05
C PHE A 33 18.27 19.33 10.67
N SER A 34 18.71 20.58 10.50
CA SER A 34 19.09 21.10 9.18
C SER A 34 20.56 21.51 9.16
N LEU A 35 21.21 21.34 8.01
CA LEU A 35 22.54 21.86 7.76
C LEU A 35 22.55 23.38 7.92
N ASP A 36 23.54 23.87 8.66
CA ASP A 36 23.76 25.29 8.87
C ASP A 36 25.25 25.61 8.72
N ALA A 37 25.60 26.23 7.60
CA ALA A 37 26.97 26.63 7.29
C ALA A 37 27.50 27.75 8.20
N SER A 38 26.62 28.41 8.97
CA SER A 38 27.05 29.38 9.99
C SER A 38 27.50 28.73 11.29
N LYS A 39 27.19 27.44 11.48
CA LYS A 39 27.57 26.65 12.66
C LYS A 39 28.78 25.77 12.37
N PRO A 40 29.53 25.37 13.40
CA PRO A 40 30.59 24.37 13.26
C PRO A 40 30.06 23.09 12.62
N SER A 41 30.85 22.45 11.76
CA SER A 41 30.51 21.13 11.19
C SER A 41 30.34 20.03 12.26
N THR A 42 30.81 20.28 13.48
CA THR A 42 30.67 19.39 14.64
C THR A 42 29.38 19.63 15.43
N SER A 43 28.52 20.57 15.03
CA SER A 43 27.20 20.78 15.66
C SER A 43 26.32 19.52 15.50
N LEU A 44 25.34 19.35 16.38
CA LEU A 44 24.50 18.15 16.36
C LEU A 44 23.79 18.00 15.02
N ALA A 45 23.10 19.07 14.57
CA ALA A 45 22.34 19.02 13.33
C ALA A 45 23.22 18.71 12.11
N ASN A 46 24.40 19.34 12.01
CA ASN A 46 25.34 19.10 10.91
C ASN A 46 25.83 17.65 10.87
N ARG A 47 26.17 17.08 12.04
CA ARG A 47 26.62 15.68 12.15
C ARG A 47 25.49 14.68 11.83
N ILE A 48 24.25 14.99 12.23
CA ILE A 48 23.08 14.16 11.92
C ILE A 48 22.87 14.12 10.41
N CYS A 49 22.83 15.28 9.74
CA CYS A 49 22.67 15.35 8.29
C CYS A 49 23.82 14.65 7.56
N ALA A 50 25.07 14.89 7.97
CA ALA A 50 26.23 14.25 7.35
C ALA A 50 26.17 12.72 7.44
N CYS A 51 25.76 12.18 8.60
CA CYS A 51 25.63 10.73 8.77
C CYS A 51 24.44 10.15 8.01
N MET A 52 23.29 10.82 8.03
CA MET A 52 22.06 10.32 7.41
C MET A 52 22.18 10.28 5.88
N HIS A 53 22.74 11.34 5.31
CA HIS A 53 22.86 11.53 3.86
C HIS A 53 24.19 11.02 3.29
N GLY A 54 25.09 10.50 4.13
CA GLY A 54 26.38 9.99 3.67
C GLY A 54 27.32 11.06 3.11
N ILE A 55 27.20 12.30 3.59
CA ILE A 55 28.03 13.42 3.15
C ILE A 55 29.49 13.15 3.54
N GLU A 56 30.40 13.24 2.58
CA GLU A 56 31.82 13.10 2.84
C GLU A 56 32.32 14.19 3.79
N VAL A 57 32.99 13.78 4.86
CA VAL A 57 33.61 14.67 5.84
C VAL A 57 35.11 14.45 5.90
N ASP A 58 35.86 15.53 6.13
CA ASP A 58 37.32 15.56 6.27
C ASP A 58 37.81 15.12 7.66
N ASP A 59 36.91 14.99 8.63
CA ASP A 59 37.22 14.60 10.02
C ASP A 59 36.06 13.80 10.63
N ASP A 60 36.37 12.66 11.26
CA ASP A 60 35.39 11.75 11.88
C ASP A 60 34.50 12.42 12.94
N SER A 61 34.95 13.52 13.56
CA SER A 61 34.16 14.30 14.52
C SER A 61 33.00 15.07 13.89
N LYS A 62 32.99 15.23 12.56
CA LYS A 62 31.96 15.94 11.79
C LYS A 62 30.82 15.03 11.33
N SER A 63 30.88 13.74 11.67
CA SER A 63 29.79 12.79 11.46
C SER A 63 29.60 11.89 12.70
N PHE A 64 28.74 10.90 12.58
CA PHE A 64 28.64 9.80 13.53
C PHE A 64 29.34 8.57 12.96
N LYS A 65 29.84 7.72 13.86
CA LYS A 65 30.52 6.47 13.49
C LYS A 65 29.62 5.55 12.66
N ASP A 66 28.34 5.49 13.01
CA ASP A 66 27.34 4.65 12.38
C ASP A 66 25.93 5.22 12.61
N SER A 67 24.96 4.65 11.89
CA SER A 67 23.55 5.06 11.95
C SER A 67 22.92 4.82 13.32
N ALA A 68 23.41 3.85 14.11
CA ALA A 68 22.91 3.59 15.46
C ALA A 68 23.31 4.71 16.42
N ALA A 69 24.58 5.14 16.39
CA ALA A 69 25.07 6.26 17.19
C ALA A 69 24.37 7.58 16.82
N MET A 70 24.12 7.82 15.53
CA MET A 70 23.34 8.98 15.07
C MET A 70 21.90 8.93 15.62
N ARG A 71 21.21 7.78 15.50
CA ARG A 71 19.84 7.61 16.02
C ARG A 71 19.78 7.84 17.53
N GLU A 72 20.75 7.32 18.28
CA GLU A 72 20.81 7.52 19.73
C GLU A 72 20.97 9.01 20.09
N ALA A 73 21.91 9.71 19.45
CA ALA A 73 22.13 11.14 19.70
C ALA A 73 20.90 11.98 19.34
N LEU A 74 20.29 11.73 18.18
CA LEU A 74 19.07 12.38 17.72
C LEU A 74 17.95 12.21 18.76
N TRP A 75 17.66 10.97 19.17
CA TRP A 75 16.57 10.71 20.11
C TRP A 75 16.84 11.22 21.52
N ASN A 76 18.10 11.32 21.94
CA ASN A 76 18.45 11.97 23.20
C ASN A 76 18.15 13.48 23.15
N ALA A 77 18.54 14.16 22.07
CA ALA A 77 18.21 15.58 21.90
C ALA A 77 16.69 15.83 21.86
N VAL A 78 15.92 14.97 21.19
CA VAL A 78 14.45 15.05 21.18
C VAL A 78 13.87 14.82 22.58
N ARG A 79 14.40 13.85 23.35
CA ARG A 79 13.97 13.60 24.74
C ARG A 79 14.16 14.81 25.65
N ASP A 80 15.25 15.54 25.47
CA ASP A 80 15.58 16.71 26.28
C ASP A 80 14.57 17.86 26.06
N VAL A 81 14.09 18.04 24.82
CA VAL A 81 13.13 19.10 24.49
C VAL A 81 11.66 18.66 24.54
N TRP A 82 11.39 17.36 24.61
CA TRP A 82 10.05 16.79 24.49
C TRP A 82 9.00 17.42 25.40
N SER A 83 9.30 17.59 26.70
CA SER A 83 8.33 18.14 27.65
C SER A 83 7.94 19.58 27.31
N ALA A 84 8.87 20.36 26.75
CA ALA A 84 8.61 21.74 26.35
C ALA A 84 7.85 21.77 25.02
N CYS A 85 8.29 21.01 24.02
CA CYS A 85 7.64 20.96 22.70
C CYS A 85 6.22 20.40 22.77
N SER A 86 5.98 19.32 23.54
CA SER A 86 4.65 18.69 23.67
C SER A 86 3.61 19.55 24.40
N THR A 87 4.05 20.54 25.17
CA THR A 87 3.17 21.50 25.85
C THR A 87 3.02 22.82 25.10
N ASP A 88 3.80 23.05 24.04
CA ASP A 88 3.65 24.22 23.17
C ASP A 88 2.30 24.14 22.43
N LYS A 89 1.53 25.22 22.48
CA LYS A 89 0.20 25.29 21.84
C LYS A 89 0.28 25.12 20.31
N ARG A 90 1.43 25.41 19.71
CA ARG A 90 1.68 25.24 18.28
C ARG A 90 1.84 23.77 17.89
N ALA A 91 2.14 22.87 18.82
CA ALA A 91 2.31 21.44 18.54
C ALA A 91 1.05 20.75 17.98
N SER A 92 -0.14 21.37 18.13
CA SER A 92 -1.37 20.87 17.53
C SER A 92 -1.59 21.33 16.09
N GLN A 93 -0.74 22.23 15.57
CA GLN A 93 -0.87 22.76 14.22
C GLN A 93 -0.15 21.80 13.25
N PRO A 94 -0.82 21.38 12.16
CA PRO A 94 -0.32 20.34 11.27
C PRO A 94 0.91 20.74 10.44
N ASP A 95 1.17 22.04 10.35
CA ASP A 95 2.28 22.65 9.62
C ASP A 95 3.49 22.95 10.51
N VAL A 96 3.38 22.75 11.83
CA VAL A 96 4.43 23.10 12.77
C VAL A 96 5.46 21.99 12.90
N VAL A 97 6.73 22.37 12.71
CA VAL A 97 7.91 21.52 12.91
C VAL A 97 8.79 22.17 13.98
N PHE A 98 9.43 21.35 14.81
CA PHE A 98 10.35 21.80 15.86
C PHE A 98 11.80 21.59 15.41
N ALA A 99 12.48 22.66 15.02
CA ALA A 99 13.91 22.61 14.76
C ALA A 99 14.66 22.39 16.07
N VAL A 100 15.57 21.41 16.12
CA VAL A 100 16.35 21.03 17.31
C VAL A 100 17.83 21.10 17.00
N ASP A 101 18.61 21.70 17.90
CA ASP A 101 20.07 21.72 17.79
C ASP A 101 20.75 21.97 19.16
N HIS A 102 22.07 21.80 19.24
CA HIS A 102 22.87 22.08 20.44
C HIS A 102 23.47 23.48 20.43
N HIS A 103 23.83 23.99 21.61
CA HIS A 103 24.69 25.16 21.74
C HIS A 103 26.14 24.84 21.31
N ASP A 104 26.77 25.74 20.56
CA ASP A 104 28.14 25.58 20.03
C ASP A 104 29.25 25.70 21.10
N ASP A 105 28.89 26.00 22.35
CA ASP A 105 29.86 26.20 23.43
C ASP A 105 30.22 24.86 24.10
N ALA A 106 31.45 24.43 23.87
CA ALA A 106 32.07 23.18 24.38
C ALA A 106 32.14 23.04 25.92
N SER A 107 31.49 23.93 26.69
CA SER A 107 31.56 23.98 28.16
C SER A 107 30.30 23.52 28.90
N SER A 108 29.15 23.37 28.22
CA SER A 108 27.93 22.81 28.82
C SER A 108 27.26 21.81 27.89
N SER A 109 27.45 20.52 28.16
CA SER A 109 26.93 19.41 27.36
C SER A 109 25.41 19.19 27.47
N SER A 110 24.62 20.19 27.89
CA SER A 110 23.21 20.01 28.30
C SER A 110 22.20 20.97 27.69
N ASP A 111 22.61 21.99 26.93
CA ASP A 111 21.67 23.00 26.42
C ASP A 111 21.28 22.70 24.96
N VAL A 112 20.31 21.80 24.81
CA VAL A 112 19.57 21.61 23.55
C VAL A 112 18.59 22.77 23.39
N HIS A 113 18.69 23.52 22.29
CA HIS A 113 17.73 24.56 21.94
C HIS A 113 16.74 24.03 20.90
N TRP A 114 15.54 24.61 20.91
CA TRP A 114 14.52 24.30 19.92
C TRP A 114 13.76 25.56 19.51
N ASN A 115 13.26 25.55 18.28
CA ASN A 115 12.36 26.57 17.77
C ASN A 115 11.26 25.94 16.93
N ALA A 116 9.99 26.25 17.26
CA ALA A 116 8.86 25.87 16.43
C ALA A 116 8.65 26.86 15.30
N TYR A 117 8.47 26.34 14.08
CA TYR A 117 8.19 27.11 12.87
C TYR A 117 7.11 26.44 12.04
N SER A 118 6.37 27.24 11.26
CA SER A 118 5.46 26.73 10.22
C SER A 118 6.29 26.37 8.98
N HIS A 119 6.21 25.12 8.54
CA HIS A 119 7.04 24.62 7.46
C HIS A 119 6.62 25.25 6.12
N PRO A 120 7.54 25.85 5.35
CA PRO A 120 7.20 26.60 4.13
C PRO A 120 6.52 25.74 3.06
N LEU A 121 6.82 24.44 3.02
CA LEU A 121 6.22 23.50 2.07
C LEU A 121 4.78 23.10 2.41
N PHE A 122 4.24 23.44 3.58
CA PHE A 122 2.89 23.02 3.95
C PHE A 122 1.81 23.55 3.00
N GLN A 123 1.96 24.78 2.49
CA GLN A 123 1.01 25.33 1.52
C GLN A 123 1.09 24.62 0.16
N ARG A 124 2.28 24.15 -0.25
CA ARG A 124 2.47 23.32 -1.45
C ARG A 124 1.77 21.97 -1.27
N TYR A 125 1.93 21.34 -0.10
CA TYR A 125 1.22 20.12 0.26
C TYR A 125 -0.31 20.28 0.22
N ILE A 126 -0.86 21.32 0.85
CA ILE A 126 -2.29 21.62 0.82
C ILE A 126 -2.77 21.88 -0.61
N LYS A 127 -1.96 22.56 -1.43
CA LYS A 127 -2.25 22.75 -2.85
C LYS A 127 -2.35 21.41 -3.58
N TYR A 128 -1.40 20.49 -3.39
CA TYR A 128 -1.44 19.19 -4.06
C TYR A 128 -2.63 18.33 -3.65
N LEU A 129 -3.05 18.38 -2.39
CA LEU A 129 -4.29 17.73 -1.95
C LEU A 129 -5.57 18.38 -2.53
N ARG A 130 -5.50 19.66 -2.93
CA ARG A 130 -6.60 20.38 -3.59
C ARG A 130 -6.59 20.21 -5.10
N ASP A 131 -5.43 20.01 -5.69
CA ASP A 131 -5.23 20.07 -7.13
C ASP A 131 -6.10 18.99 -7.79
N ASN A 132 -6.98 19.46 -8.67
CA ASN A 132 -7.89 18.65 -9.47
C ASN A 132 -7.27 18.34 -10.84
N GLU A 133 -5.94 18.43 -10.98
CA GLU A 133 -5.31 18.16 -12.26
C GLU A 133 -5.72 16.76 -12.71
N SER A 134 -6.53 16.77 -13.76
CA SER A 134 -7.04 15.57 -14.37
C SER A 134 -5.88 15.01 -15.18
N MET A 135 -5.01 14.21 -14.56
CA MET A 135 -4.23 13.28 -15.36
C MET A 135 -5.23 12.34 -16.01
N TYR A 136 -5.36 12.47 -17.33
CA TYR A 136 -6.20 11.60 -18.14
C TYR A 136 -5.64 10.18 -18.04
N PHE A 137 -6.26 9.36 -17.19
CA PHE A 137 -6.20 7.92 -17.35
C PHE A 137 -7.60 7.37 -17.63
N GLN A 138 -7.59 6.43 -18.57
CA GLN A 138 -8.64 6.00 -19.47
C GLN A 138 -10.04 5.81 -18.88
N SER A 139 -11.03 6.15 -19.70
CA SER A 139 -12.43 5.80 -19.54
C SER A 139 -12.60 4.29 -19.38
N PHE A 140 -13.22 3.86 -18.28
CA PHE A 140 -13.72 2.49 -18.16
C PHE A 140 -14.89 2.31 -19.12
N SER A 141 -14.68 1.50 -20.17
CA SER A 141 -15.80 1.02 -20.96
C SER A 141 -16.46 -0.12 -20.18
N LEU A 142 -17.68 0.09 -19.73
CA LEU A 142 -18.52 -1.01 -19.27
C LEU A 142 -18.95 -1.78 -20.50
N PHE A 143 -18.27 -2.88 -20.81
CA PHE A 143 -18.88 -3.88 -21.66
C PHE A 143 -20.12 -4.43 -20.96
N PRO A 144 -21.27 -4.51 -21.65
CA PRO A 144 -22.42 -5.19 -21.10
C PRO A 144 -22.07 -6.68 -20.92
N PHE A 145 -21.80 -7.08 -19.69
CA PHE A 145 -21.85 -8.49 -19.26
C PHE A 145 -23.28 -9.08 -19.40
N SER A 146 -24.25 -8.34 -19.94
CA SER A 146 -25.64 -8.78 -20.13
C SER A 146 -25.85 -9.73 -21.31
N SER A 147 -24.80 -10.17 -22.02
CA SER A 147 -24.90 -11.36 -22.88
C SER A 147 -24.62 -12.68 -22.15
N LEU A 148 -24.31 -12.64 -20.84
CA LEU A 148 -23.96 -13.82 -20.03
C LEU A 148 -25.08 -14.29 -19.09
N SER A 149 -26.35 -14.03 -19.45
CA SER A 149 -27.51 -14.59 -18.77
C SER A 149 -28.45 -15.32 -19.74
N HIS A 150 -29.04 -16.40 -19.21
CA HIS A 150 -30.06 -17.28 -19.81
C HIS A 150 -31.06 -16.56 -20.75
N PRO A 151 -31.58 -17.22 -21.81
CA PRO A 151 -32.44 -16.60 -22.81
C PRO A 151 -33.86 -16.35 -22.29
N SER A 152 -34.03 -15.29 -21.49
CA SER A 152 -35.29 -14.56 -21.34
C SER A 152 -35.02 -13.29 -20.56
N LEU A 153 -34.68 -12.19 -21.24
CA LEU A 153 -34.93 -10.79 -20.87
C LEU A 153 -34.15 -9.91 -21.84
N SER A 154 -34.74 -9.67 -23.00
CA SER A 154 -34.24 -8.72 -23.99
C SER A 154 -34.48 -7.29 -23.53
N SER A 155 -33.50 -6.43 -23.84
CA SER A 155 -33.53 -4.96 -23.84
C SER A 155 -33.32 -4.26 -22.50
N ILE A 156 -32.11 -3.73 -22.31
CA ILE A 156 -31.78 -2.29 -22.28
C ILE A 156 -30.26 -2.21 -22.49
N SER A 157 -29.84 -1.75 -23.67
CA SER A 157 -28.45 -1.38 -23.94
C SER A 157 -28.34 0.12 -23.72
N SER A 158 -27.74 0.52 -22.60
CA SER A 158 -27.26 1.88 -22.39
C SER A 158 -25.83 1.78 -21.88
N THR A 159 -24.88 2.01 -22.77
CA THR A 159 -23.48 2.23 -22.41
C THR A 159 -23.40 3.53 -21.63
N VAL A 160 -23.39 3.45 -20.30
CA VAL A 160 -23.02 4.58 -19.46
C VAL A 160 -21.50 4.55 -19.35
N ALA A 161 -20.83 5.33 -20.19
CA ALA A 161 -19.42 5.65 -19.97
C ALA A 161 -19.34 6.46 -18.68
N TYR A 162 -18.93 5.84 -17.58
CA TYR A 162 -18.54 6.59 -16.40
C TYR A 162 -17.15 7.15 -16.67
N THR A 163 -17.10 8.39 -17.14
CA THR A 163 -15.92 9.22 -16.90
C THR A 163 -15.89 9.48 -15.40
N VAL A 164 -15.24 8.60 -14.64
CA VAL A 164 -14.85 8.95 -13.28
C VAL A 164 -13.81 10.06 -13.48
N LYS A 165 -14.21 11.30 -13.26
CA LYS A 165 -13.23 12.37 -13.01
C LYS A 165 -12.37 11.83 -11.87
N VAL A 166 -11.13 11.46 -12.19
CA VAL A 166 -10.13 11.05 -11.20
C VAL A 166 -9.76 12.32 -10.45
N GLY A 167 -10.64 12.67 -9.53
CA GLY A 167 -10.60 13.91 -8.78
C GLY A 167 -10.62 13.62 -7.29
N LYS A 168 -10.30 14.67 -6.55
CA LYS A 168 -10.43 14.79 -5.10
C LYS A 168 -11.56 13.92 -4.54
N THR A 169 -11.26 13.14 -3.51
CA THR A 169 -12.29 12.44 -2.72
C THR A 169 -13.37 13.44 -2.31
N PRO A 170 -14.62 13.28 -2.79
CA PRO A 170 -15.67 14.22 -2.46
C PRO A 170 -16.12 14.01 -1.02
N LEU A 171 -16.38 15.11 -0.30
CA LEU A 171 -17.13 15.06 0.95
C LEU A 171 -18.61 14.84 0.61
N LEU A 172 -19.15 13.68 0.97
CA LEU A 172 -20.57 13.38 0.87
C LEU A 172 -21.29 13.82 2.15
N PRO A 173 -22.61 14.11 2.10
CA PRO A 173 -23.35 14.64 3.25
C PRO A 173 -23.31 13.77 4.52
N ASN A 174 -23.11 12.46 4.37
CA ASN A 174 -23.08 11.50 5.48
C ASN A 174 -21.66 11.11 5.92
N ASP A 175 -20.62 11.71 5.33
CA ASP A 175 -19.26 11.45 5.77
C ASP A 175 -18.99 12.12 7.12
N GLU A 176 -18.43 11.36 8.06
CA GLU A 176 -17.88 11.93 9.28
C GLU A 176 -16.54 12.59 8.93
N GLN A 177 -16.40 13.87 9.24
CA GLN A 177 -15.12 14.58 9.15
C GLN A 177 -14.36 14.44 10.48
N VAL A 178 -13.09 14.09 10.39
CA VAL A 178 -12.19 13.98 11.54
C VAL A 178 -11.05 14.97 11.34
N GLU A 179 -10.87 15.90 12.27
CA GLU A 179 -9.77 16.86 12.18
C GLU A 179 -8.43 16.11 12.32
N PHE A 180 -7.48 16.36 11.42
CA PHE A 180 -6.16 15.74 11.49
C PHE A 180 -5.47 16.03 12.83
N ALA A 181 -5.63 17.24 13.35
CA ALA A 181 -5.09 17.60 14.67
C ALA A 181 -5.74 16.84 15.85
N SER A 182 -6.80 16.05 15.62
CA SER A 182 -7.47 15.22 16.63
C SER A 182 -6.98 13.77 16.69
N ILE A 183 -6.00 13.38 15.85
CA ILE A 183 -5.45 12.03 15.82
C ILE A 183 -4.02 11.99 16.39
N VAL A 184 -3.72 10.94 17.15
CA VAL A 184 -2.36 10.60 17.60
C VAL A 184 -1.89 9.44 16.74
N ARG A 185 -0.77 9.63 16.04
CA ARG A 185 -0.10 8.65 15.18
C ARG A 185 0.97 7.94 15.99
N TYR A 186 0.96 6.60 15.95
CA TYR A 186 1.83 5.75 16.76
C TYR A 186 2.93 5.10 15.90
N ASP A 187 2.56 4.31 14.90
CA ASP A 187 3.51 3.56 14.08
C ASP A 187 2.97 3.37 12.67
N GLN A 188 3.89 3.45 11.70
CA GLN A 188 3.61 3.13 10.31
C GLN A 188 3.43 1.63 10.13
N LEU A 189 2.31 1.24 9.53
CA LEU A 189 1.94 -0.16 9.30
C LEU A 189 2.42 -0.60 7.92
N GLY A 190 3.72 -0.88 7.77
CA GLY A 190 4.33 -1.40 6.54
C GLY A 190 4.09 -0.56 5.26
N GLY A 191 4.67 -1.00 4.14
CA GLY A 191 4.45 -0.40 2.81
C GLY A 191 4.95 1.04 2.61
N ARG A 192 4.84 1.53 1.37
CA ARG A 192 5.20 2.91 0.99
C ARG A 192 4.14 3.90 1.47
N GLY A 193 4.28 4.37 2.72
CA GLY A 193 3.90 5.73 3.11
C GLY A 193 2.44 6.09 3.39
N CYS A 194 1.48 5.15 3.38
CA CYS A 194 0.06 5.55 3.48
C CYS A 194 -0.71 5.02 4.70
N ALA A 195 -0.23 4.00 5.42
CA ALA A 195 -0.96 3.39 6.54
C ALA A 195 -0.28 3.66 7.88
N THR A 196 -1.00 4.27 8.82
CA THR A 196 -0.48 4.57 10.16
C THR A 196 -1.48 4.14 11.22
N ARG A 197 -1.02 3.46 12.26
CA ARG A 197 -1.83 3.14 13.42
C ARG A 197 -2.08 4.40 14.23
N ILE A 198 -3.35 4.71 14.49
CA ILE A 198 -3.77 5.93 15.17
C ILE A 198 -4.75 5.68 16.31
N ARG A 199 -4.84 6.66 17.23
CA ARG A 199 -5.98 6.84 18.12
C ARG A 199 -6.58 8.23 17.94
N ARG A 200 -7.87 8.35 18.24
CA ARG A 200 -8.60 9.62 18.25
C ARG A 200 -8.61 10.22 19.65
N MET A 201 -8.22 11.48 19.77
CA MET A 201 -8.25 12.20 21.05
C MET A 201 -9.67 12.61 21.47
N ASP A 202 -10.56 12.82 20.49
CA ASP A 202 -11.93 13.31 20.71
C ASP A 202 -12.90 12.20 21.15
N LYS A 203 -12.43 10.95 21.23
CA LYS A 203 -13.20 9.80 21.67
C LYS A 203 -12.48 9.12 22.83
N SER A 204 -13.23 8.72 23.85
CA SER A 204 -12.74 7.84 24.92
C SER A 204 -12.46 6.40 24.44
N SER A 205 -12.31 6.19 23.13
CA SER A 205 -12.12 4.88 22.52
C SER A 205 -10.65 4.50 22.63
N GLU A 206 -10.35 3.49 23.44
CA GLU A 206 -9.01 2.89 23.51
C GLU A 206 -8.61 2.14 22.23
N ASN A 207 -9.58 1.88 21.35
CA ASN A 207 -9.39 1.11 20.12
C ASN A 207 -8.54 1.88 19.10
N PHE A 208 -7.54 1.19 18.55
CA PHE A 208 -6.77 1.69 17.44
C PHE A 208 -7.60 1.72 16.15
N MET A 209 -7.25 2.65 15.27
CA MET A 209 -7.71 2.72 13.89
C MET A 209 -6.51 2.82 12.96
N VAL A 210 -6.74 2.73 11.67
CA VAL A 210 -5.72 2.99 10.65
C VAL A 210 -6.04 4.31 9.96
N PHE A 211 -5.11 5.27 10.00
CA PHE A 211 -5.10 6.38 9.07
C PHE A 211 -4.55 5.88 7.74
N LYS A 212 -5.36 5.99 6.68
CA LYS A 212 -4.95 5.71 5.30
C LYS A 212 -5.02 6.99 4.47
N GLY A 213 -3.87 7.55 4.09
CA GLY A 213 -3.81 8.81 3.36
C GLY A 213 -2.40 9.37 3.21
N ILE A 214 -2.31 10.60 2.70
CA ILE A 214 -1.06 11.34 2.50
C ILE A 214 -0.99 12.44 3.55
N ASP A 215 -0.31 12.18 4.67
CA ASP A 215 -0.05 13.20 5.69
C ASP A 215 1.15 14.08 5.33
N PHE A 216 1.38 15.13 6.12
CA PHE A 216 2.47 16.06 5.83
C PHE A 216 3.86 15.42 5.97
N ARG A 217 4.00 14.40 6.82
CA ARG A 217 5.23 13.60 6.93
C ARG A 217 5.49 12.87 5.61
N THR A 218 4.51 12.14 5.09
CA THR A 218 4.62 11.46 3.79
C THR A 218 4.95 12.45 2.68
N PHE A 219 4.32 13.64 2.69
CA PHE A 219 4.67 14.69 1.73
C PHE A 219 6.14 15.12 1.84
N LEU A 220 6.66 15.35 3.05
CA LEU A 220 8.07 15.74 3.24
C LEU A 220 9.06 14.63 2.84
N THR A 221 8.65 13.36 2.93
CA THR A 221 9.48 12.20 2.54
C THR A 221 9.61 12.03 1.03
N TYR A 222 8.60 12.43 0.26
CA TYR A 222 8.53 12.16 -1.19
C TYR A 222 8.39 13.42 -2.04
N THR A 223 8.55 14.60 -1.45
CA THR A 223 8.53 15.85 -2.21
C THR A 223 9.92 16.12 -2.77
N ASP A 224 10.02 16.04 -4.08
CA ASP A 224 11.22 16.40 -4.82
C ASP A 224 11.19 17.86 -5.31
N ASP A 225 12.35 18.27 -5.85
CA ASP A 225 12.53 19.52 -6.59
C ASP A 225 11.97 19.43 -8.03
N GLU A 226 11.56 18.23 -8.49
CA GLU A 226 11.01 17.95 -9.82
C GLU A 226 9.48 18.08 -9.89
N ASP A 227 8.96 19.22 -9.46
CA ASP A 227 7.53 19.51 -9.40
C ASP A 227 6.70 18.55 -8.51
N GLY A 228 7.31 17.62 -7.78
CA GLY A 228 6.61 16.68 -6.90
C GLY A 228 5.79 15.63 -7.65
N LYS A 229 6.32 15.07 -8.74
CA LYS A 229 5.63 14.03 -9.53
C LYS A 229 5.26 12.82 -8.66
N THR A 230 6.22 12.31 -7.89
CA THR A 230 6.03 11.13 -7.03
C THR A 230 4.92 11.33 -6.02
N ILE A 231 4.96 12.43 -5.26
CA ILE A 231 3.95 12.71 -4.25
C ILE A 231 2.56 12.97 -4.87
N ARG A 232 2.48 13.62 -6.04
CA ARG A 232 1.21 13.76 -6.77
C ARG A 232 0.67 12.41 -7.20
N HIS A 233 1.50 11.52 -7.73
CA HIS A 233 1.09 10.16 -8.08
C HIS A 233 0.52 9.41 -6.88
N MET A 234 1.18 9.47 -5.72
CA MET A 234 0.68 8.86 -4.48
C MET A 234 -0.68 9.43 -4.05
N ILE A 235 -0.85 10.77 -4.10
CA ILE A 235 -2.14 11.44 -3.82
C ILE A 235 -3.23 10.94 -4.78
N HIS A 236 -2.91 10.81 -6.07
CA HIS A 236 -3.86 10.28 -7.07
C HIS A 236 -4.21 8.82 -6.81
N GLY A 237 -3.23 7.97 -6.52
CA GLY A 237 -3.44 6.56 -6.17
C GLY A 237 -4.38 6.40 -4.97
N TRP A 238 -4.15 7.19 -3.92
CA TRP A 238 -5.03 7.22 -2.75
C TRP A 238 -6.44 7.73 -3.04
N HIS A 239 -6.60 8.81 -3.81
CA HIS A 239 -7.94 9.28 -4.18
C HIS A 239 -8.69 8.24 -5.02
N ARG A 240 -8.00 7.56 -5.94
CA ARG A 240 -8.57 6.49 -6.77
C ARG A 240 -9.01 5.31 -5.92
N SER A 241 -8.17 4.82 -5.01
CA SER A 241 -8.50 3.69 -4.12
C SER A 241 -9.72 4.00 -3.27
N ASN A 242 -9.75 5.21 -2.71
CA ASN A 242 -10.83 5.63 -1.83
C ASN A 242 -12.15 5.77 -2.59
N ASN A 243 -12.11 6.39 -3.78
CA ASN A 243 -13.30 6.49 -4.63
C ASN A 243 -13.78 5.10 -5.09
N LEU A 244 -12.86 4.16 -5.38
CA LEU A 244 -13.21 2.79 -5.71
C LEU A 244 -13.95 2.11 -4.56
N LEU A 245 -13.36 2.09 -3.36
CA LEU A 245 -13.95 1.45 -2.17
C LEU A 245 -15.33 2.01 -1.83
N ARG A 246 -15.53 3.32 -2.00
CA ARG A 246 -16.82 3.98 -1.71
C ARG A 246 -17.93 3.62 -2.70
N ASN A 247 -17.59 3.24 -3.93
CA ASN A 247 -18.54 2.83 -4.95
C ASN A 247 -18.65 1.31 -5.09
N MET A 248 -17.72 0.55 -4.50
CA MET A 248 -17.73 -0.90 -4.53
C MET A 248 -18.91 -1.46 -3.70
N PRO A 249 -19.65 -2.45 -4.23
CA PRO A 249 -20.64 -3.16 -3.43
C PRO A 249 -19.99 -3.78 -2.19
N LYS A 250 -20.69 -3.76 -1.05
CA LYS A 250 -20.14 -4.28 0.21
C LYS A 250 -19.94 -5.79 0.14
N HIS A 251 -18.85 -6.27 0.73
CA HIS A 251 -18.55 -7.69 0.86
C HIS A 251 -17.78 -7.94 2.18
N PRO A 252 -18.03 -9.06 2.90
CA PRO A 252 -17.35 -9.32 4.17
C PRO A 252 -15.83 -9.50 4.03
N ASN A 253 -15.35 -10.04 2.90
CA ASN A 253 -13.92 -10.27 2.66
C ASN A 253 -13.21 -9.13 1.91
N VAL A 254 -13.83 -7.96 1.80
CA VAL A 254 -13.21 -6.76 1.20
C VAL A 254 -13.31 -5.60 2.18
N LEU A 255 -12.27 -4.77 2.25
CA LEU A 255 -12.23 -3.63 3.13
C LEU A 255 -13.49 -2.76 2.96
N PRO A 256 -14.16 -2.37 4.05
CA PRO A 256 -15.37 -1.57 3.93
C PRO A 256 -15.04 -0.16 3.42
N ALA A 257 -15.99 0.43 2.69
CA ALA A 257 -15.95 1.83 2.30
C ALA A 257 -15.64 2.72 3.52
N PRO A 258 -14.62 3.58 3.47
CA PRO A 258 -14.31 4.46 4.58
C PRO A 258 -15.42 5.50 4.73
N SER A 259 -15.95 5.62 5.96
CA SER A 259 -17.00 6.58 6.31
C SER A 259 -16.48 7.79 7.09
N LYS A 260 -15.17 7.80 7.39
CA LYS A 260 -14.51 8.83 8.19
C LYS A 260 -13.38 9.44 7.36
N LEU A 261 -13.55 10.68 6.95
CA LEU A 261 -12.59 11.42 6.14
C LEU A 261 -11.78 12.34 7.05
N VAL A 262 -10.46 12.24 6.97
CA VAL A 262 -9.55 13.07 7.76
C VAL A 262 -9.27 14.36 7.01
N THR A 263 -9.49 15.49 7.67
CA THR A 263 -9.43 16.81 7.06
C THR A 263 -8.52 17.77 7.84
N TYR A 264 -8.05 18.81 7.14
CA TYR A 264 -7.51 20.01 7.77
C TYR A 264 -8.62 21.07 7.82
N GLY A 265 -9.31 21.21 8.95
CA GLY A 265 -10.49 22.05 9.12
C GLY A 265 -10.22 23.54 8.94
N ASN A 266 -9.01 23.99 9.26
CA ASN A 266 -8.56 25.38 9.00
C ASN A 266 -8.23 25.65 7.51
N GLN A 267 -8.34 24.64 6.64
CA GLN A 267 -7.96 24.71 5.22
C GLN A 267 -9.13 24.39 4.29
N ASP A 268 -10.34 24.83 4.63
CA ASP A 268 -11.59 24.56 3.89
C ASP A 268 -11.95 23.06 3.80
N GLY A 269 -11.57 22.28 4.81
CA GLY A 269 -11.91 20.85 4.86
C GLY A 269 -11.19 20.02 3.78
N VAL A 270 -9.95 20.39 3.43
CA VAL A 270 -9.11 19.56 2.55
C VAL A 270 -8.93 18.18 3.16
N VAL A 271 -9.29 17.14 2.40
CA VAL A 271 -9.19 15.74 2.82
C VAL A 271 -7.78 15.25 2.55
N CYS A 272 -7.10 14.77 3.59
CA CYS A 272 -5.74 14.20 3.49
C CYS A 272 -5.70 12.70 3.71
N GLY A 273 -6.80 12.10 4.19
CA GLY A 273 -6.84 10.66 4.46
C GLY A 273 -8.22 10.18 4.85
N THR A 274 -8.27 8.91 5.25
CA THR A 274 -9.46 8.23 5.76
C THR A 274 -9.11 7.43 7.01
N LEU A 275 -10.10 7.16 7.88
CA LEU A 275 -9.92 6.22 8.97
C LEU A 275 -10.58 4.88 8.63
N GLN A 276 -9.78 3.81 8.72
CA GLN A 276 -10.15 2.43 8.46
C GLN A 276 -10.09 1.60 9.75
N PRO A 277 -10.78 0.44 9.82
CA PRO A 277 -10.65 -0.47 10.94
C PRO A 277 -9.20 -0.95 11.13
N PHE A 278 -8.76 -1.08 12.37
CA PHE A 278 -7.52 -1.77 12.70
C PHE A 278 -7.80 -3.26 12.92
N TYR A 279 -7.08 -4.10 12.19
CA TYR A 279 -7.22 -5.56 12.25
C TYR A 279 -6.11 -6.13 13.13
N GLU A 280 -6.42 -6.38 14.41
CA GLU A 280 -5.43 -6.84 15.40
C GLU A 280 -4.79 -8.20 15.05
N GLY A 281 -5.46 -9.00 14.21
CA GLY A 281 -4.92 -10.26 13.70
C GLY A 281 -3.72 -10.08 12.76
N GLY A 282 -3.43 -8.86 12.30
CA GLY A 282 -2.40 -8.56 11.32
C GLY A 282 -2.78 -9.05 9.93
N ASP A 283 -1.78 -9.28 9.07
CA ASP A 283 -1.95 -9.85 7.74
C ASP A 283 -1.52 -11.34 7.68
N VAL A 284 -1.93 -12.03 6.60
CA VAL A 284 -1.61 -13.45 6.40
C VAL A 284 -0.10 -13.67 6.19
N GLY A 285 0.63 -12.73 5.57
CA GLY A 285 2.08 -12.81 5.37
C GLY A 285 2.82 -12.89 6.71
N SER A 286 2.61 -11.89 7.57
CA SER A 286 3.13 -11.85 8.94
C SER A 286 2.75 -13.10 9.73
N ARG A 287 1.56 -13.66 9.50
CA ARG A 287 1.09 -14.86 10.18
C ARG A 287 1.83 -16.13 9.73
N ILE A 288 2.16 -16.23 8.44
CA ILE A 288 3.00 -17.30 7.87
C ILE A 288 4.39 -17.23 8.48
N GLU A 289 5.04 -16.07 8.41
CA GLU A 289 6.39 -15.84 8.95
C GLU A 289 6.48 -16.18 10.44
N LYS A 290 5.53 -15.68 11.25
CA LYS A 290 5.44 -16.01 12.67
C LYS A 290 5.31 -17.52 12.90
N SER A 291 4.54 -18.20 12.07
CA SER A 291 4.39 -19.67 12.15
C SER A 291 5.69 -20.39 11.82
N ASN A 292 6.43 -19.91 10.82
CA ASN A 292 7.71 -20.46 10.40
C ASN A 292 8.80 -20.29 11.47
N ILE A 293 8.90 -19.09 12.05
CA ILE A 293 9.80 -18.79 13.18
C ILE A 293 9.54 -19.76 14.35
N LEU A 294 8.27 -20.02 14.64
CA LEU A 294 7.85 -20.95 15.69
C LEU A 294 7.92 -22.43 15.27
N ARG A 295 8.31 -22.72 14.02
CA ARG A 295 8.31 -24.06 13.41
C ARG A 295 6.96 -24.78 13.58
N ALA A 296 5.89 -24.01 13.50
CA ALA A 296 4.52 -24.47 13.62
C ALA A 296 3.80 -24.43 12.28
N ARG A 297 2.84 -25.34 12.08
CA ARG A 297 1.94 -25.34 10.93
C ARG A 297 0.67 -24.58 11.27
N ILE A 298 0.20 -23.74 10.34
CA ILE A 298 -1.15 -23.19 10.40
C ILE A 298 -2.14 -24.35 10.19
N PRO A 299 -3.18 -24.50 11.04
CA PRO A 299 -4.13 -25.62 10.91
C PRO A 299 -4.82 -25.66 9.55
N LEU A 300 -5.10 -26.88 9.04
CA LEU A 300 -5.79 -27.07 7.77
C LEU A 300 -7.17 -26.39 7.72
N THR A 301 -7.92 -26.43 8.84
CA THR A 301 -9.21 -25.74 8.96
C THR A 301 -9.09 -24.22 8.80
N THR A 302 -7.99 -23.63 9.27
CA THR A 302 -7.68 -22.22 9.07
C THR A 302 -7.26 -21.95 7.62
N LYS A 303 -6.41 -22.81 7.05
CA LYS A 303 -5.96 -22.70 5.65
C LYS A 303 -7.13 -22.73 4.66
N VAL A 304 -8.02 -23.72 4.75
CA VAL A 304 -9.19 -23.83 3.84
C VAL A 304 -10.13 -22.65 3.98
N ARG A 305 -10.37 -22.16 5.21
CA ARG A 305 -11.17 -20.97 5.46
C ARG A 305 -10.56 -19.76 4.77
N TRP A 306 -9.25 -19.53 4.95
CA TRP A 306 -8.55 -18.41 4.36
C TRP A 306 -8.46 -18.49 2.84
N CYS A 307 -8.19 -19.65 2.26
CA CYS A 307 -8.27 -19.83 0.80
C CYS A 307 -9.69 -19.51 0.27
N THR A 308 -10.73 -19.91 1.00
CA THR A 308 -12.12 -19.55 0.65
C THR A 308 -12.35 -18.05 0.71
N ASP A 309 -11.93 -17.39 1.78
CA ASP A 309 -12.11 -15.95 1.99
C ASP A 309 -11.33 -15.13 0.94
N MET A 310 -10.11 -15.55 0.60
CA MET A 310 -9.31 -14.96 -0.49
C MET A 310 -10.02 -15.08 -1.83
N ALA A 311 -10.48 -16.29 -2.19
CA ALA A 311 -11.21 -16.51 -3.44
C ALA A 311 -12.51 -15.71 -3.49
N ALA A 312 -13.23 -15.59 -2.37
CA ALA A 312 -14.47 -14.82 -2.28
C ALA A 312 -14.22 -13.32 -2.49
N ALA A 313 -13.15 -12.77 -1.93
CA ALA A 313 -12.75 -11.37 -2.13
C ALA A 313 -12.44 -11.08 -3.60
N VAL A 314 -11.62 -11.92 -4.26
CA VAL A 314 -11.25 -11.73 -5.67
C VAL A 314 -12.46 -11.93 -6.59
N ALA A 315 -13.29 -12.95 -6.32
CA ALA A 315 -14.51 -13.17 -7.08
C ALA A 315 -15.47 -11.98 -6.99
N HIS A 316 -15.65 -11.41 -5.79
CA HIS A 316 -16.43 -10.18 -5.61
C HIS A 316 -15.86 -9.01 -6.41
N THR A 317 -14.54 -8.84 -6.36
CA THR A 317 -13.80 -7.79 -7.09
C THR A 317 -14.04 -7.88 -8.59
N HIS A 318 -13.92 -9.07 -9.18
CA HIS A 318 -14.13 -9.27 -10.62
C HIS A 318 -15.60 -9.20 -11.03
N ARG A 319 -16.48 -9.84 -10.26
CA ARG A 319 -17.86 -10.11 -10.69
C ARG A 319 -18.83 -9.02 -10.28
N GLN A 320 -18.66 -8.43 -9.09
CA GLN A 320 -19.55 -7.41 -8.57
C GLN A 320 -18.96 -6.01 -8.72
N ALA A 321 -17.70 -5.83 -8.33
CA ALA A 321 -17.03 -4.52 -8.42
C ALA A 321 -16.57 -4.19 -9.86
N LYS A 322 -16.48 -5.20 -10.74
CA LYS A 322 -16.02 -5.05 -12.14
C LYS A 322 -14.66 -4.36 -12.24
N THR A 323 -13.76 -4.73 -11.34
CA THR A 323 -12.40 -4.21 -11.26
C THR A 323 -11.43 -5.32 -10.91
N TYR A 324 -10.17 -4.97 -10.72
CA TYR A 324 -9.06 -5.85 -10.39
C TYR A 324 -8.23 -5.19 -9.29
N HIS A 325 -7.63 -5.98 -8.41
CA HIS A 325 -6.83 -5.48 -7.29
C HIS A 325 -5.39 -5.15 -7.70
N MET A 326 -4.82 -5.95 -8.61
CA MET A 326 -3.47 -5.81 -9.16
C MET A 326 -2.32 -6.10 -8.18
N ASP A 327 -2.59 -6.42 -6.92
CA ASP A 327 -1.57 -6.71 -5.90
C ASP A 327 -2.06 -7.80 -4.93
N ILE A 328 -2.47 -8.94 -5.48
CA ILE A 328 -2.90 -10.08 -4.66
C ILE A 328 -1.66 -10.76 -4.07
N LYS A 329 -1.53 -10.68 -2.74
CA LYS A 329 -0.48 -11.34 -1.94
C LYS A 329 -0.94 -11.55 -0.50
N PRO A 330 -0.31 -12.45 0.27
CA PRO A 330 -0.68 -12.69 1.67
C PRO A 330 -0.70 -11.43 2.55
N GLY A 331 0.22 -10.49 2.31
CA GLY A 331 0.31 -9.22 3.05
C GLY A 331 -0.90 -8.29 2.91
N ASN A 332 -1.71 -8.46 1.86
CA ASN A 332 -2.89 -7.61 1.61
C ASN A 332 -4.20 -8.23 2.12
N PHE A 333 -4.15 -9.44 2.71
CA PHE A 333 -5.27 -10.05 3.39
C PHE A 333 -5.14 -9.89 4.90
N LEU A 334 -5.95 -8.99 5.47
CA LEU A 334 -5.99 -8.69 6.90
C LEU A 334 -6.90 -9.67 7.65
N ILE A 335 -6.56 -10.00 8.88
CA ILE A 335 -7.27 -10.98 9.71
C ILE A 335 -8.15 -10.22 10.72
N ASP A 336 -9.47 -10.41 10.61
CA ASP A 336 -10.44 -9.82 11.54
C ASP A 336 -10.52 -10.55 12.89
N GLN A 337 -11.30 -9.97 13.81
CA GLN A 337 -11.49 -10.49 15.18
C GLN A 337 -12.10 -11.91 15.21
N ASP A 338 -12.83 -12.29 14.16
CA ASP A 338 -13.46 -13.61 14.01
C ASP A 338 -12.52 -14.58 13.26
N GLY A 339 -11.35 -14.11 12.83
CA GLY A 339 -10.33 -14.83 12.11
C GLY A 339 -10.63 -15.04 10.62
N ASN A 340 -11.55 -14.27 10.04
CA ASN A 340 -11.79 -14.22 8.60
C ASN A 340 -10.83 -13.24 7.92
N LEU A 341 -10.68 -13.37 6.61
CA LEU A 341 -9.84 -12.45 5.84
C LEU A 341 -10.60 -11.30 5.21
N VAL A 342 -9.95 -10.14 5.17
CA VAL A 342 -10.40 -8.92 4.51
C VAL A 342 -9.30 -8.41 3.58
N LEU A 343 -9.60 -8.29 2.28
CA LEU A 343 -8.70 -7.75 1.28
C LEU A 343 -8.61 -6.22 1.37
N GLY A 344 -7.42 -5.69 1.60
CA GLY A 344 -7.11 -4.25 1.71
C GLY A 344 -5.96 -3.83 0.78
N ASP A 345 -5.49 -2.59 0.93
CA ASP A 345 -4.42 -1.98 0.14
C ASP A 345 -4.75 -1.75 -1.35
N TRP A 346 -5.79 -0.94 -1.59
CA TRP A 346 -6.36 -0.67 -2.91
C TRP A 346 -5.68 0.49 -3.66
N GLU A 347 -4.60 1.04 -3.10
CA GLU A 347 -3.79 2.13 -3.66
C GLU A 347 -2.77 1.67 -4.71
N GLN A 348 -2.70 0.36 -4.95
CA GLN A 348 -1.66 -0.25 -5.76
C GLN A 348 -1.91 -0.05 -7.25
N THR A 349 -0.80 0.20 -7.96
CA THR A 349 -0.80 0.38 -9.41
C THR A 349 -0.10 -0.77 -10.13
N ASP A 350 0.47 -1.72 -9.41
CA ASP A 350 1.23 -2.83 -9.99
C ASP A 350 1.28 -4.06 -9.08
N ALA A 351 1.72 -5.18 -9.62
CA ALA A 351 1.90 -6.45 -8.92
C ALA A 351 3.39 -6.68 -8.57
N PRO A 352 3.70 -7.25 -7.41
CA PRO A 352 5.08 -7.59 -7.03
C PRO A 352 5.58 -8.79 -7.84
N THR A 353 6.89 -8.86 -8.06
CA THR A 353 7.54 -9.96 -8.79
C THR A 353 7.20 -11.34 -8.26
N THR A 354 6.97 -11.44 -6.95
CA THR A 354 6.69 -12.71 -6.28
C THR A 354 5.31 -13.28 -6.61
N THR A 355 4.36 -12.46 -7.10
CA THR A 355 2.98 -12.91 -7.37
C THR A 355 2.43 -12.49 -8.73
N ILE A 356 3.09 -11.60 -9.48
CA ILE A 356 2.69 -11.27 -10.85
C ILE A 356 2.76 -12.51 -11.76
N ALA A 357 1.77 -12.64 -12.65
CA ALA A 357 1.77 -13.70 -13.65
C ALA A 357 2.91 -13.47 -14.68
N PRO A 358 3.63 -14.51 -15.13
CA PRO A 358 4.76 -14.35 -16.05
C PRO A 358 4.40 -13.63 -17.35
N GLU A 359 3.19 -13.84 -17.87
CA GLU A 359 2.73 -13.17 -19.09
C GLU A 359 2.30 -11.71 -18.89
N ALA A 360 2.13 -11.28 -17.62
CA ALA A 360 1.75 -9.92 -17.26
C ALA A 360 2.97 -9.01 -16.99
N ASP A 361 4.19 -9.49 -17.24
CA ASP A 361 5.47 -8.78 -17.03
C ASP A 361 5.73 -7.59 -17.99
N GLY A 362 4.74 -7.21 -18.80
CA GLY A 362 4.88 -6.14 -19.77
C GLY A 362 5.66 -6.49 -21.03
N THR A 363 6.01 -7.75 -21.28
CA THR A 363 6.72 -8.20 -22.50
C THR A 363 5.87 -8.99 -23.50
N TRP A 364 4.59 -9.20 -23.20
CA TRP A 364 3.65 -9.93 -24.04
C TRP A 364 2.51 -9.05 -24.56
N ASP A 365 2.10 -9.30 -25.80
CA ASP A 365 0.81 -8.88 -26.34
C ASP A 365 -0.19 -10.03 -26.19
N VAL A 366 -1.48 -9.70 -26.15
CA VAL A 366 -2.56 -10.69 -26.00
C VAL A 366 -3.66 -10.44 -27.02
N GLU A 367 -4.11 -11.50 -27.66
CA GLU A 367 -5.25 -11.49 -28.59
C GLU A 367 -6.25 -12.59 -28.20
N MET A 368 -7.52 -12.40 -28.54
CA MET A 368 -8.58 -13.41 -28.35
C MET A 368 -8.83 -14.14 -29.67
N GLU A 369 -8.70 -15.47 -29.66
CA GLU A 369 -9.11 -16.31 -30.79
C GLU A 369 -10.63 -16.49 -30.79
N GLU A 370 -11.30 -16.09 -31.88
CA GLU A 370 -12.76 -16.20 -32.04
C GLU A 370 -13.24 -17.65 -32.28
N GLU A 371 -12.36 -18.53 -32.79
CA GLU A 371 -12.67 -19.93 -33.11
C GLU A 371 -11.69 -20.88 -32.41
N GLY A 372 -12.18 -21.71 -31.48
CA GLY A 372 -11.35 -22.77 -30.85
C GLY A 372 -11.47 -22.93 -29.34
N GLY A 373 -12.45 -22.31 -28.70
CA GLY A 373 -12.65 -22.43 -27.26
C GLY A 373 -12.69 -23.89 -26.78
N SER A 374 -11.95 -24.17 -25.71
CA SER A 374 -12.13 -25.42 -24.97
C SER A 374 -13.36 -25.29 -24.08
N LEU A 375 -14.11 -26.38 -23.91
CA LEU A 375 -15.19 -26.43 -22.93
C LEU A 375 -14.57 -26.22 -21.54
N ALA A 376 -14.85 -25.08 -20.90
CA ALA A 376 -14.56 -24.89 -19.49
C ALA A 376 -15.32 -25.95 -18.68
N GLY A 377 -14.86 -26.27 -17.46
CA GLY A 377 -15.46 -27.32 -16.62
C GLY A 377 -16.95 -27.09 -16.28
N ASN A 378 -17.46 -25.89 -16.56
CA ASN A 378 -18.85 -25.46 -16.41
C ASN A 378 -19.70 -25.57 -17.70
N GLY A 379 -19.14 -26.08 -18.80
CA GLY A 379 -19.84 -26.24 -20.09
C GLY A 379 -19.90 -24.98 -20.96
N TRP A 380 -19.19 -23.91 -20.59
CA TRP A 380 -19.10 -22.69 -21.40
C TRP A 380 -17.90 -22.73 -22.36
N ASN A 381 -18.08 -22.19 -23.57
CA ASN A 381 -17.02 -22.08 -24.56
C ASN A 381 -16.16 -20.84 -24.25
N ARG A 382 -15.05 -21.04 -23.54
CA ARG A 382 -14.15 -19.96 -23.16
C ARG A 382 -13.31 -19.56 -24.38
N PRO A 383 -13.24 -18.27 -24.77
CA PRO A 383 -12.34 -17.85 -25.84
C PRO A 383 -10.90 -18.15 -25.44
N ARG A 384 -10.09 -18.59 -26.41
CA ARG A 384 -8.68 -18.88 -26.18
C ARG A 384 -7.89 -17.59 -26.30
N LEU A 385 -6.94 -17.38 -25.39
CA LEU A 385 -6.01 -16.27 -25.42
C LEU A 385 -4.71 -16.70 -26.10
N GLN A 386 -4.29 -15.92 -27.09
CA GLN A 386 -3.01 -16.07 -27.74
C GLN A 386 -2.07 -14.99 -27.23
N TYR A 387 -0.96 -15.41 -26.62
CA TYR A 387 0.09 -14.51 -26.15
C TYR A 387 1.25 -14.54 -27.14
N THR A 388 1.68 -13.37 -27.59
CA THR A 388 2.82 -13.20 -28.49
C THR A 388 3.85 -12.30 -27.83
N LYS A 389 5.12 -12.70 -27.89
CA LYS A 389 6.17 -11.88 -27.30
C LYS A 389 6.33 -10.60 -28.12
N TYR A 390 6.34 -9.46 -27.46
CA TYR A 390 6.46 -8.16 -28.11
C TYR A 390 7.86 -8.00 -28.71
N GLU A 391 7.93 -7.79 -30.03
CA GLU A 391 9.19 -7.62 -30.79
C GLU A 391 9.47 -6.16 -31.22
N GLY A 392 8.65 -5.21 -30.75
CA GLY A 392 8.78 -3.79 -31.08
C GLY A 392 9.86 -3.05 -30.27
N PRO A 393 10.00 -1.73 -30.47
CA PRO A 393 10.91 -0.89 -29.68
C PRO A 393 10.51 -0.88 -28.19
N PRO A 394 11.45 -0.66 -27.24
CA PRO A 394 11.12 -0.61 -25.82
C PRO A 394 9.87 0.24 -25.54
N ARG A 395 8.87 -0.38 -24.90
CA ARG A 395 7.58 0.25 -24.63
C ARG A 395 7.51 0.73 -23.19
N ARG A 396 6.94 1.92 -22.97
CA ARG A 396 6.74 2.52 -21.66
C ARG A 396 5.36 3.16 -21.53
N ASN A 397 4.62 2.83 -20.48
CA ASN A 397 3.38 3.53 -20.09
C ASN A 397 3.35 3.94 -18.61
N THR A 398 4.46 3.71 -17.90
CA THR A 398 4.71 4.17 -16.54
C THR A 398 5.78 5.25 -16.56
N GLU A 399 5.59 6.33 -15.80
CA GLU A 399 6.60 7.39 -15.69
C GLU A 399 7.84 6.86 -14.94
N GLU A 400 9.03 7.25 -15.40
CA GLU A 400 10.33 6.74 -14.92
C GLU A 400 10.57 7.02 -13.44
N ASP A 401 10.08 8.16 -12.95
CA ASP A 401 10.30 8.63 -11.58
C ASP A 401 9.24 8.13 -10.57
N VAL A 402 8.18 7.45 -11.04
CA VAL A 402 6.95 7.27 -10.27
C VAL A 402 6.85 5.91 -9.55
N LEU A 403 7.43 4.84 -10.10
CA LEU A 403 7.34 3.49 -9.53
C LEU A 403 8.65 3.01 -8.85
N GLY A 404 9.71 3.82 -8.91
CA GLY A 404 11.05 3.47 -8.43
C GLY A 404 11.79 2.50 -9.34
N ASP A 405 12.91 1.96 -8.85
CA ASP A 405 13.90 1.14 -9.58
C ASP A 405 13.44 -0.28 -9.97
N TYR A 406 12.15 -0.54 -10.24
CA TYR A 406 11.73 -1.87 -10.72
C TYR A 406 11.71 -1.89 -12.27
N PRO A 407 12.79 -2.36 -12.94
CA PRO A 407 12.98 -2.22 -14.39
C PRO A 407 11.95 -3.00 -15.24
N TRP A 408 11.31 -4.03 -14.69
CA TRP A 408 10.30 -4.84 -15.39
C TRP A 408 8.91 -4.19 -15.42
N ASN A 409 8.69 -3.07 -14.72
CA ASN A 409 7.40 -2.34 -14.70
C ASN A 409 7.35 -1.20 -15.74
N THR A 410 8.23 -1.21 -16.73
CA THR A 410 8.27 -0.19 -17.79
C THR A 410 6.92 -0.16 -18.53
N TRP A 411 6.27 -1.32 -18.69
CA TRP A 411 4.95 -1.44 -19.28
C TRP A 411 3.97 -2.18 -18.38
N ASN A 412 3.14 -1.41 -17.67
CA ASN A 412 2.05 -1.94 -16.87
C ASN A 412 0.89 -2.38 -17.79
N VAL A 413 0.63 -3.69 -17.84
CA VAL A 413 -0.44 -4.26 -18.68
C VAL A 413 -1.84 -4.05 -18.10
N PHE A 414 -1.98 -3.85 -16.78
CA PHE A 414 -3.26 -3.91 -16.09
C PHE A 414 -4.28 -2.89 -16.62
N PRO A 415 -3.93 -1.60 -16.87
CA PRO A 415 -4.87 -0.63 -17.46
C PRO A 415 -5.39 -1.06 -18.84
N GLY A 416 -4.50 -1.50 -19.73
CA GLY A 416 -4.85 -1.91 -21.09
C GLY A 416 -5.70 -3.18 -21.11
N TRP A 417 -5.25 -4.21 -20.40
CA TRP A 417 -5.98 -5.48 -20.32
C TRP A 417 -7.33 -5.33 -19.63
N SER A 418 -7.46 -4.44 -18.64
CA SER A 418 -8.76 -4.19 -18.01
C SER A 418 -9.80 -3.64 -19.00
N ALA A 419 -9.36 -2.91 -20.02
CA ALA A 419 -10.23 -2.31 -21.02
C ALA A 419 -10.48 -3.25 -22.21
N GLU A 420 -9.45 -3.94 -22.67
CA GLU A 420 -9.45 -4.65 -23.96
C GLU A 420 -9.48 -6.18 -23.80
N HIS A 421 -8.90 -6.71 -22.71
CA HIS A 421 -8.68 -8.15 -22.50
C HIS A 421 -9.00 -8.58 -21.05
N PRO A 422 -10.24 -8.38 -20.55
CA PRO A 422 -10.58 -8.64 -19.15
C PRO A 422 -10.36 -10.10 -18.73
N LEU A 423 -10.47 -11.06 -19.66
CA LEU A 423 -10.17 -12.46 -19.38
C LEU A 423 -8.67 -12.70 -19.10
N ALA A 424 -7.79 -12.05 -19.87
CA ALA A 424 -6.35 -12.12 -19.64
C ALA A 424 -5.99 -11.56 -18.25
N LEU A 425 -6.66 -10.46 -17.88
CA LEU A 425 -6.47 -9.82 -16.59
C LEU A 425 -6.95 -10.68 -15.42
N GLU A 426 -8.13 -11.28 -15.55
CA GLU A 426 -8.65 -12.23 -14.56
C GLU A 426 -7.68 -13.40 -14.38
N LEU A 427 -7.15 -13.95 -15.47
CA LEU A 427 -6.23 -15.08 -15.42
C LEU A 427 -4.87 -14.74 -14.79
N ALA A 428 -4.40 -13.51 -15.01
CA ALA A 428 -3.22 -13.01 -14.33
C ALA A 428 -3.45 -12.87 -12.81
N GLU A 429 -4.60 -12.35 -12.37
CA GLU A 429 -4.92 -12.29 -10.94
C GLU A 429 -5.22 -13.66 -10.32
N VAL A 430 -5.78 -14.61 -11.07
CA VAL A 430 -5.93 -16.01 -10.62
C VAL A 430 -4.55 -16.63 -10.36
N PHE A 431 -3.54 -16.31 -11.17
CA PHE A 431 -2.16 -16.71 -10.88
C PHE A 431 -1.64 -16.09 -9.59
N SER A 432 -1.82 -14.78 -9.39
CA SER A 432 -1.45 -14.11 -8.13
C SER A 432 -2.15 -14.72 -6.91
N LEU A 433 -3.44 -15.05 -7.05
CA LEU A 433 -4.22 -15.76 -6.03
C LEU A 433 -3.66 -17.16 -5.76
N GLY A 434 -3.33 -17.92 -6.81
CA GLY A 434 -2.67 -19.22 -6.71
C GLY A 434 -1.33 -19.12 -5.96
N ARG A 435 -0.51 -18.12 -6.28
CA ARG A 435 0.76 -17.83 -5.58
C ARG A 435 0.54 -17.53 -4.10
N ALA A 436 -0.43 -16.68 -3.76
CA ALA A 436 -0.77 -16.37 -2.38
C ALA A 436 -1.27 -17.62 -1.62
N MET A 437 -2.09 -18.46 -2.26
CA MET A 437 -2.55 -19.73 -1.69
C MET A 437 -1.40 -20.71 -1.51
N TRP A 438 -0.47 -20.82 -2.46
CA TRP A 438 0.72 -21.64 -2.32
C TRP A 438 1.56 -21.19 -1.12
N MET A 439 1.83 -19.87 -0.97
CA MET A 439 2.55 -19.32 0.18
C MET A 439 1.86 -19.71 1.51
N LEU A 440 0.52 -19.59 1.59
CA LEU A 440 -0.24 -19.97 2.78
C LEU A 440 -0.21 -21.48 3.07
N LEU A 441 -0.45 -22.31 2.05
CA LEU A 441 -0.53 -23.76 2.19
C LEU A 441 0.84 -24.37 2.48
N ARG A 442 1.86 -23.95 1.73
CA ARG A 442 3.22 -24.47 1.83
C ARG A 442 3.99 -23.90 3.02
N GLN A 443 3.74 -22.63 3.37
CA GLN A 443 4.52 -21.85 4.32
C GLN A 443 6.03 -21.87 4.00
N PRO A 444 6.46 -21.43 2.81
CA PRO A 444 7.87 -21.35 2.47
C PRO A 444 8.59 -20.30 3.34
N ASP A 445 9.92 -20.26 3.27
CA ASP A 445 10.63 -19.06 3.69
C ASP A 445 10.17 -17.89 2.81
N MET A 446 9.87 -16.76 3.42
CA MET A 446 9.24 -15.60 2.77
C MET A 446 10.27 -14.52 2.38
N ASP A 447 11.56 -14.82 2.55
CA ASP A 447 12.67 -14.00 2.05
C ASP A 447 12.78 -14.15 0.53
N PHE A 448 12.22 -13.18 -0.19
CA PHE A 448 12.19 -13.13 -1.65
C PHE A 448 12.91 -11.89 -2.21
N ASP A 449 13.79 -11.28 -1.42
CA ASP A 449 14.42 -10.00 -1.75
C ASP A 449 15.29 -10.09 -3.03
N GLU A 450 15.77 -11.30 -3.38
CA GLU A 450 16.56 -11.57 -4.59
C GLU A 450 15.71 -11.89 -5.84
N ILE A 451 14.38 -11.90 -5.75
CA ILE A 451 13.50 -12.23 -6.88
C ILE A 451 13.23 -10.98 -7.74
N GLU A 452 13.97 -10.88 -8.83
CA GLU A 452 13.85 -9.82 -9.84
C GLU A 452 12.80 -10.14 -10.92
N HIS A 453 12.41 -11.40 -11.08
CA HIS A 453 11.44 -11.80 -12.12
C HIS A 453 10.53 -12.93 -11.64
N PRO A 454 9.21 -12.94 -11.97
CA PRO A 454 8.27 -13.96 -11.50
C PRO A 454 8.66 -15.40 -11.82
N SER A 455 9.35 -15.64 -12.93
CA SER A 455 9.81 -16.98 -13.31
C SER A 455 10.99 -17.50 -12.47
N GLN A 456 11.69 -16.63 -11.74
CA GLN A 456 12.80 -17.06 -10.86
C GLN A 456 12.28 -17.77 -9.61
N LEU A 457 11.07 -17.42 -9.15
CA LEU A 457 10.47 -18.02 -7.96
C LEU A 457 9.90 -19.41 -8.29
N LYS A 458 10.69 -20.45 -7.99
CA LYS A 458 10.28 -21.85 -8.15
C LYS A 458 9.32 -22.26 -7.03
N THR A 459 8.12 -22.66 -7.40
CA THR A 459 7.20 -23.31 -6.46
C THR A 459 7.60 -24.77 -6.25
N SER A 460 7.58 -25.22 -4.99
CA SER A 460 7.68 -26.63 -4.65
C SER A 460 6.74 -26.95 -3.50
N TRP A 461 6.32 -28.20 -3.42
CA TRP A 461 5.47 -28.68 -2.35
C TRP A 461 6.24 -29.41 -1.24
N GLU A 462 7.59 -29.30 -1.22
CA GLU A 462 8.48 -30.20 -0.45
C GLU A 462 8.01 -30.51 0.97
N GLY A 463 8.33 -29.84 2.06
CA GLY A 463 7.77 -30.18 3.39
C GLY A 463 6.29 -29.80 3.62
N ALA A 464 5.37 -30.21 2.74
CA ALA A 464 3.92 -29.97 2.86
C ALA A 464 3.07 -31.22 2.55
N GLU A 465 3.53 -32.39 2.99
CA GLU A 465 2.83 -33.67 2.86
C GLU A 465 1.50 -33.72 3.64
N ASP A 466 1.29 -32.78 4.56
CA ASP A 466 0.04 -32.58 5.30
C ASP A 466 -1.08 -31.94 4.46
N ILE A 467 -0.75 -31.35 3.31
CA ILE A 467 -1.73 -30.64 2.48
C ILE A 467 -2.48 -31.63 1.58
N PRO A 468 -3.83 -31.62 1.58
CA PRO A 468 -4.62 -32.48 0.70
C PRO A 468 -4.23 -32.34 -0.78
N THR A 469 -4.10 -33.47 -1.48
CA THR A 469 -3.70 -33.49 -2.90
C THR A 469 -4.64 -32.68 -3.79
N ALA A 470 -5.93 -32.63 -3.47
CA ALA A 470 -6.89 -31.81 -4.20
C ALA A 470 -6.58 -30.30 -4.10
N TRP A 471 -6.12 -29.84 -2.92
CA TRP A 471 -5.76 -28.45 -2.67
C TRP A 471 -4.52 -28.08 -3.46
N VAL A 472 -3.49 -28.94 -3.42
CA VAL A 472 -2.29 -28.83 -4.25
C VAL A 472 -2.66 -28.71 -5.73
N GLY A 473 -3.51 -29.62 -6.23
CA GLY A 473 -3.94 -29.63 -7.63
C GLY A 473 -4.69 -28.36 -8.06
N MET A 474 -5.58 -27.83 -7.22
CA MET A 474 -6.26 -26.56 -7.53
C MET A 474 -5.28 -25.38 -7.53
N THR A 475 -4.40 -25.30 -6.53
CA THR A 475 -3.41 -24.22 -6.42
C THR A 475 -2.42 -24.25 -7.59
N ASP A 476 -1.93 -25.43 -8.00
CA ASP A 476 -1.05 -25.58 -9.16
C ASP A 476 -1.76 -25.20 -10.47
N ARG A 477 -3.05 -25.58 -10.63
CA ARG A 477 -3.86 -25.13 -11.77
C ARG A 477 -4.03 -23.61 -11.84
N CYS A 478 -4.18 -22.94 -10.70
CA CYS A 478 -4.21 -21.47 -10.67
C CYS A 478 -2.89 -20.86 -11.17
N MET A 479 -1.77 -21.55 -10.93
CA MET A 479 -0.43 -21.12 -11.32
C MET A 479 0.07 -21.77 -12.63
N ALA A 480 -0.83 -22.33 -13.45
CA ALA A 480 -0.43 -22.96 -14.70
C ALA A 480 0.32 -21.99 -15.63
N GLU A 481 1.35 -22.49 -16.31
CA GLU A 481 2.19 -21.68 -17.21
C GLU A 481 1.37 -21.15 -18.39
N ASP A 482 0.51 -21.98 -19.00
CA ASP A 482 -0.47 -21.53 -19.99
C ASP A 482 -1.68 -20.90 -19.26
N PRO A 483 -1.96 -19.60 -19.44
CA PRO A 483 -3.11 -18.95 -18.84
C PRO A 483 -4.45 -19.62 -19.20
N ASN A 484 -4.55 -20.27 -20.36
CA ASN A 484 -5.78 -20.94 -20.79
C ASN A 484 -6.12 -22.18 -19.96
N GLU A 485 -5.15 -22.78 -19.27
CA GLU A 485 -5.35 -23.95 -18.39
C GLU A 485 -5.82 -23.56 -16.98
N ARG A 486 -5.67 -22.28 -16.62
CA ARG A 486 -6.05 -21.77 -15.31
C ARG A 486 -7.58 -21.70 -15.16
N PRO A 487 -8.13 -22.06 -13.99
CA PRO A 487 -9.56 -21.89 -13.72
C PRO A 487 -9.97 -20.41 -13.75
N ASP A 488 -11.24 -20.14 -13.98
CA ASP A 488 -11.79 -18.82 -13.68
C ASP A 488 -11.95 -18.62 -12.15
N VAL A 489 -12.12 -17.37 -11.70
CA VAL A 489 -12.17 -17.09 -10.25
C VAL A 489 -13.38 -17.74 -9.55
N MET A 490 -14.47 -18.00 -10.27
CA MET A 490 -15.66 -18.66 -9.72
C MET A 490 -15.46 -20.16 -9.55
N GLU A 491 -14.73 -20.80 -10.46
CA GLU A 491 -14.29 -22.19 -10.30
C GLU A 491 -13.40 -22.35 -9.05
N VAL A 492 -12.46 -21.42 -8.84
CA VAL A 492 -11.60 -21.40 -7.64
C VAL A 492 -12.43 -21.25 -6.36
N LEU A 493 -13.35 -20.28 -6.33
CA LEU A 493 -14.24 -20.07 -5.18
C LEU A 493 -15.12 -21.30 -4.90
N GLY A 494 -15.73 -21.88 -5.93
CA GLY A 494 -16.60 -23.04 -5.79
C GLY A 494 -15.86 -24.26 -5.22
N PHE A 495 -14.62 -24.47 -5.66
CA PHE A 495 -13.76 -25.51 -5.10
C PHE A 495 -13.50 -25.30 -3.60
N TRP A 496 -13.05 -24.11 -3.20
CA TRP A 496 -12.71 -23.86 -1.79
C TRP A 496 -13.94 -23.88 -0.88
N GLN A 497 -15.12 -23.47 -1.37
CA GLN A 497 -16.37 -23.62 -0.63
C GLN A 497 -16.74 -25.08 -0.39
N ALA A 498 -16.58 -25.94 -1.42
CA ALA A 498 -16.82 -27.37 -1.28
C ALA A 498 -15.84 -28.02 -0.29
N GLU A 499 -14.56 -27.67 -0.37
CA GLU A 499 -13.54 -28.16 0.56
C GLU A 499 -13.80 -27.67 1.99
N ARG A 500 -14.18 -26.41 2.18
CA ARG A 500 -14.52 -25.86 3.49
C ARG A 500 -15.72 -26.55 4.13
N ALA A 501 -16.69 -27.01 3.34
CA ALA A 501 -17.85 -27.75 3.85
C ALA A 501 -17.51 -29.16 4.36
N ASN A 502 -16.34 -29.70 3.98
CA ASN A 502 -15.85 -31.00 4.42
C ASN A 502 -15.03 -30.94 5.73
N PHE A 503 -14.79 -29.74 6.27
CA PHE A 503 -14.06 -29.48 7.52
C PHE A 503 -14.97 -28.79 8.55
#